data_AF-A0A937HRR8-F1
#
_entry.id   AF-A0A937HRR8-F1
#
_cell.length_a   1.000
_cell.length_b   1.000
_cell.length_c   1.000
_cell.angle_alpha   90.00
_cell.angle_beta   90.00
_cell.angle_gamma   90.00
#
_symmetry.space_group_name_H-M   'P 1'
#
loop_
_entity.id
_entity.type
_entity.pdbx_description
1 polymer ?
#
loop_
_entity_poly.entity_id
_entity_poly.type
_entity_poly.pdbx_seq_one_letter_code
_entity_poly.pdbx_strand_id
1 'polypeptide(L)'
;MSEVGAFGGITQNYDASENADFASVIQNRRILPVSIGVLYIHLARSCNFAIEGLNFPGPFLLRMEAEDAQVIFDPSAGARPASPQDLRALLKRHHGEAAELDLSFTRGISDMDVLIRMENATKMRALREGRAGEAV
;
A
#
# COMPACT_ATOMS: atom_id res chain seq x y z
N MET A 1 -28.66 17.74 4.90
CA MET A 1 -27.94 17.47 6.17
C MET A 1 -28.15 16.00 6.48
N SER A 2 -27.18 15.09 6.47
CA SER A 2 -25.72 15.14 6.35
C SER A 2 -25.28 13.83 5.67
N GLU A 3 -24.34 13.93 4.74
CA GLU A 3 -23.74 12.84 4.00
C GLU A 3 -22.80 12.05 4.92
N VAL A 4 -23.18 10.82 5.26
CA VAL A 4 -22.35 9.91 6.06
C VAL A 4 -21.44 9.17 5.10
N GLY A 5 -20.28 9.76 4.83
CA GLY A 5 -19.21 9.13 4.06
C GLY A 5 -18.78 7.80 4.67
N ALA A 6 -18.66 6.78 3.82
CA ALA A 6 -17.95 5.49 3.84
C ALA A 6 -17.24 4.91 5.09
N PHE A 7 -17.53 5.34 6.32
CA PHE A 7 -17.01 4.77 7.58
C PHE A 7 -18.04 3.89 8.32
N GLY A 8 -19.29 3.86 7.85
CA GLY A 8 -20.41 3.19 8.54
C GLY A 8 -20.27 1.67 8.69
N GLY A 9 -19.37 1.03 7.95
CA GLY A 9 -19.10 -0.41 8.11
C GLY A 9 -18.12 -0.75 9.25
N ILE A 10 -17.35 0.22 9.75
CA ILE A 10 -16.34 0.02 10.80
C ILE A 10 -16.95 0.20 12.20
N THR A 11 -18.01 1.00 12.31
CA THR A 11 -18.65 1.33 13.60
C THR A 11 -19.52 0.22 14.19
N GLN A 12 -20.01 -0.74 13.40
CA GLN A 12 -20.91 -1.77 13.95
C GLN A 12 -20.19 -2.88 14.76
N ASN A 13 -18.86 -2.88 14.84
CA ASN A 13 -18.14 -3.89 15.61
C ASN A 13 -16.76 -3.40 16.09
N TYR A 14 -16.70 -2.18 16.60
CA TYR A 14 -15.43 -1.54 17.01
C TYR A 14 -14.68 -2.34 18.09
N ASP A 15 -15.40 -3.06 18.95
CA ASP A 15 -14.86 -3.88 20.04
C ASP A 15 -14.61 -5.36 19.68
N ALA A 16 -14.85 -5.78 18.43
CA ALA A 16 -14.50 -7.14 18.03
C ALA A 16 -12.97 -7.27 17.97
N SER A 17 -12.41 -8.21 18.74
CA SER A 17 -10.98 -8.56 18.74
C SER A 17 -10.40 -8.77 17.33
N GLU A 18 -11.23 -9.17 16.38
CA GLU A 18 -10.89 -9.41 14.97
C GLU A 18 -10.59 -8.12 14.19
N ASN A 19 -11.11 -6.97 14.64
CA ASN A 19 -10.86 -5.65 14.06
C ASN A 19 -9.66 -4.93 14.69
N ALA A 20 -9.18 -5.41 15.85
CA ALA A 20 -7.91 -4.98 16.44
C ALA A 20 -6.72 -5.68 15.78
N ASP A 21 -6.93 -6.85 15.14
CA ASP A 21 -5.94 -7.49 14.30
C ASP A 21 -5.87 -6.78 12.94
N PHE A 22 -4.96 -5.80 12.87
CA PHE A 22 -4.68 -5.04 11.66
C PHE A 22 -4.38 -5.96 10.47
N ALA A 23 -3.71 -7.10 10.68
CA ALA A 23 -3.41 -8.08 9.63
C ALA A 23 -4.69 -8.74 9.09
N SER A 24 -5.64 -9.11 9.95
CA SER A 24 -6.94 -9.65 9.57
C SER A 24 -7.79 -8.63 8.79
N VAL A 25 -7.82 -7.36 9.20
CA VAL A 25 -8.55 -6.29 8.49
C VAL A 25 -7.97 -6.03 7.09
N ILE A 26 -6.65 -6.15 6.94
CA ILE A 26 -5.95 -6.08 5.65
C ILE A 26 -6.30 -7.30 4.78
N GLN A 27 -6.24 -8.50 5.35
CA GLN A 27 -6.55 -9.75 4.63
C GLN A 27 -8.01 -9.79 4.16
N ASN A 28 -8.93 -9.24 4.96
CA ASN A 28 -10.34 -9.08 4.63
C ASN A 28 -10.61 -7.94 3.63
N ARG A 29 -9.57 -7.35 3.03
CA ARG A 29 -9.61 -6.32 1.98
C ARG A 29 -10.49 -5.10 2.31
N ARG A 30 -10.59 -4.76 3.60
CA ARG A 30 -11.34 -3.56 4.02
C ARG A 30 -10.51 -2.29 3.87
N ILE A 31 -9.18 -2.41 3.76
CA ILE A 31 -8.22 -1.30 3.62
C ILE A 31 -7.40 -1.46 2.33
N LEU A 32 -7.08 -0.36 1.64
CA LEU A 32 -6.23 -0.36 0.45
C LEU A 32 -4.75 -0.58 0.83
N PRO A 33 -3.95 -1.34 0.06
CA PRO A 33 -2.51 -1.51 0.30
C PRO A 33 -1.71 -0.20 0.39
N VAL A 34 -2.13 0.84 -0.35
CA VAL A 34 -1.48 2.15 -0.26
C VAL A 34 -1.76 2.84 1.08
N SER A 35 -2.97 2.68 1.63
CA SER A 35 -3.36 3.28 2.91
C SER A 35 -2.53 2.73 4.07
N ILE A 36 -2.21 1.42 4.08
CA ILE A 36 -1.28 0.90 5.09
C ILE A 36 0.13 1.43 4.89
N GLY A 37 0.59 1.58 3.66
CA GLY A 37 1.90 2.16 3.41
C GLY A 37 2.00 3.62 3.90
N VAL A 38 0.93 4.40 3.80
CA VAL A 38 0.85 5.75 4.41
C VAL A 38 1.01 5.70 5.93
N LEU A 39 0.39 4.72 6.60
CA LEU A 39 0.57 4.53 8.04
C LEU A 39 2.01 4.18 8.41
N TYR A 40 2.65 3.28 7.66
CA TYR A 40 4.07 2.96 7.84
C TYR A 40 4.95 4.19 7.65
N ILE A 41 4.71 4.99 6.59
CA ILE A 41 5.45 6.23 6.34
C ILE A 41 5.31 7.18 7.52
N HIS A 42 4.08 7.38 8.03
CA HIS A 42 3.83 8.27 9.15
C HIS A 42 4.53 7.81 10.44
N LEU A 43 4.41 6.52 10.78
CA LEU A 43 5.00 5.93 11.98
C LEU A 43 6.54 5.90 11.94
N ALA A 44 7.13 5.58 10.79
CA ALA A 44 8.59 5.59 10.65
C ALA A 44 9.14 7.02 10.74
N ARG A 45 8.50 8.00 10.08
CA ARG A 45 8.91 9.41 10.16
C ARG A 45 8.74 9.99 11.57
N SER A 46 7.72 9.58 12.34
CA SER A 46 7.56 10.02 13.74
C SER A 46 8.64 9.47 14.67
N CYS A 47 9.27 8.36 14.29
CA CYS A 47 10.44 7.78 14.93
C CYS A 47 11.77 8.20 14.28
N ASN A 48 11.77 9.26 13.45
CA ASN A 48 12.95 9.79 12.75
C ASN A 48 13.62 8.83 11.74
N PHE A 49 12.92 7.79 11.27
CA PHE A 49 13.41 6.97 10.16
C PHE A 49 13.12 7.62 8.80
N ALA A 50 14.11 7.60 7.92
CA ALA A 50 13.93 7.97 6.52
C ALA A 50 13.18 6.85 5.80
N ILE A 51 12.02 7.18 5.24
CA ILE A 51 11.14 6.23 4.55
C ILE A 51 10.43 6.90 3.36
N GLU A 52 10.37 6.17 2.26
CA GLU A 52 9.78 6.62 0.99
C GLU A 52 8.92 5.52 0.38
N GLY A 53 7.83 5.91 -0.28
CA GLY A 53 7.14 5.03 -1.22
C GLY A 53 7.97 4.84 -2.48
N LEU A 54 7.84 3.69 -3.15
CA LEU A 54 8.54 3.41 -4.41
C LEU A 54 7.61 3.45 -5.61
N ASN A 55 8.16 3.84 -6.77
CA ASN A 55 7.46 3.82 -8.06
C ASN A 55 7.30 2.39 -8.64
N PHE A 56 7.18 1.39 -7.77
CA PHE A 56 7.19 0.00 -8.19
C PHE A 56 5.88 -0.36 -8.91
N PRO A 57 5.92 -1.06 -10.05
CA PRO A 57 4.70 -1.46 -10.76
C PRO A 57 4.05 -2.68 -10.06
N GLY A 58 2.75 -2.57 -9.75
CA GLY A 58 2.02 -3.58 -8.97
C GLY A 58 1.89 -3.21 -7.49
N PRO A 59 2.42 -4.01 -6.54
CA PRO A 59 2.30 -3.72 -5.12
C PRO A 59 2.93 -2.37 -4.74
N PHE A 60 2.38 -1.73 -3.70
CA PHE A 60 2.97 -0.52 -3.15
C PHE A 60 4.10 -0.91 -2.21
N LEU A 61 5.34 -0.60 -2.58
CA LEU A 61 6.53 -0.92 -1.79
C LEU A 61 7.05 0.32 -1.08
N LEU A 62 7.63 0.12 0.10
CA LEU A 62 8.34 1.15 0.85
C LEU A 62 9.83 0.84 0.87
N ARG A 63 10.65 1.88 0.89
CA ARG A 63 12.06 1.80 1.20
C ARG A 63 12.34 2.59 2.47
N MET A 64 13.00 1.96 3.42
CA MET A 64 13.45 2.58 4.66
C MET A 64 14.97 2.49 4.78
N GLU A 65 15.59 3.55 5.28
CA GLU A 65 17.01 3.54 5.64
C GLU A 65 17.18 2.94 7.04
N ALA A 66 18.05 1.95 7.17
CA ALA A 66 18.41 1.32 8.43
C ALA A 66 19.92 1.27 8.53
N GLU A 67 20.52 2.04 9.45
CA GLU A 67 21.96 2.16 9.76
C GLU A 67 22.92 2.00 8.56
N ASP A 68 23.19 0.77 8.10
CA ASP A 68 24.12 0.45 7.01
C ASP A 68 23.48 -0.05 5.70
N ALA A 69 22.14 -0.06 5.59
CA ALA A 69 21.44 -0.63 4.45
C ALA A 69 20.08 0.05 4.15
N GLN A 70 19.65 -0.10 2.90
CA GLN A 70 18.28 0.21 2.49
C GLN A 70 17.44 -1.07 2.48
N VAL A 71 16.30 -1.04 3.15
CA VAL A 71 15.37 -2.17 3.20
C VAL A 71 14.14 -1.82 2.39
N ILE A 72 13.82 -2.65 1.39
CA ILE A 72 12.59 -2.57 0.62
C ILE A 72 11.62 -3.63 1.14
N PHE A 73 10.36 -3.28 1.35
CA PHE A 73 9.34 -4.23 1.82
C PHE A 73 7.93 -3.85 1.35
N ASP A 74 7.04 -4.83 1.31
CA ASP A 74 5.61 -4.63 1.07
C ASP A 74 4.87 -4.54 2.43
N PRO A 75 4.32 -3.36 2.80
CA PRO A 75 3.63 -3.17 4.07
C PRO A 75 2.33 -3.98 4.17
N SER A 76 1.75 -4.40 3.05
CA SER A 76 0.54 -5.24 3.00
C SER A 76 0.82 -6.73 3.03
N ALA A 77 2.08 -7.14 2.83
CA ALA A 77 2.51 -8.54 2.83
C ALA A 77 3.43 -8.88 4.02
N GLY A 78 3.08 -8.36 5.21
CA GLY A 78 3.78 -8.66 6.45
C GLY A 78 5.13 -7.96 6.61
N ALA A 79 5.42 -6.93 5.81
CA ALA A 79 6.60 -6.07 5.90
C ALA A 79 7.94 -6.82 5.96
N ARG A 80 8.02 -7.96 5.27
CA ARG A 80 9.28 -8.73 5.16
C ARG A 80 10.22 -8.03 4.17
N PRO A 81 11.53 -7.95 4.48
CA PRO A 81 12.53 -7.46 3.53
C PRO A 81 12.47 -8.24 2.20
N ALA A 82 12.44 -7.51 1.08
CA ALA A 82 12.42 -8.06 -0.26
C ALA A 82 13.84 -8.04 -0.85
N SER A 83 14.34 -9.21 -1.25
CA SER A 83 15.57 -9.32 -2.01
C SER A 83 15.38 -8.85 -3.46
N PRO A 84 16.45 -8.60 -4.22
CA PRO A 84 16.35 -8.35 -5.66
C PRO A 84 15.69 -9.50 -6.44
N GLN A 85 15.80 -10.76 -5.98
CA GLN A 85 15.06 -11.86 -6.60
C GLN A 85 13.56 -11.74 -6.34
N ASP A 86 13.17 -11.39 -5.11
CA ASP A 86 11.76 -11.19 -4.74
C ASP A 86 11.12 -10.06 -5.55
N LEU A 87 11.81 -8.94 -5.74
CA LEU A 87 11.32 -7.84 -6.56
C LEU A 87 11.06 -8.26 -8.01
N ARG A 88 11.96 -9.07 -8.61
CA ARG A 88 11.74 -9.61 -9.96
C ARG A 88 10.55 -10.56 -10.00
N ALA A 89 10.41 -11.44 -9.00
CA ALA A 89 9.29 -12.37 -8.93
C ALA A 89 7.96 -11.62 -8.75
N LEU A 90 7.92 -10.58 -7.91
CA LEU A 90 6.78 -9.69 -7.74
C LEU A 90 6.41 -9.00 -9.04
N LEU A 91 7.39 -8.43 -9.75
CA LEU A 91 7.17 -7.79 -11.04
C LEU A 91 6.54 -8.76 -12.04
N LYS A 92 7.14 -9.94 -12.20
CA LYS A 92 6.65 -10.97 -13.14
C LYS A 92 5.25 -11.46 -12.80
N ARG A 93 4.93 -11.60 -11.51
CA ARG A 93 3.59 -11.98 -11.05
C ARG A 93 2.52 -10.97 -11.45
N HIS A 94 2.85 -9.67 -11.47
CA HIS A 94 1.90 -8.60 -11.76
C HIS A 94 1.88 -8.16 -13.24
N HIS A 95 3.01 -8.31 -13.96
CA HIS A 95 3.20 -7.78 -15.31
C HIS A 95 3.60 -8.84 -16.36
N GLY A 96 3.70 -10.11 -15.97
CA GLY A 96 4.02 -11.23 -16.87
C GLY A 96 5.51 -11.59 -16.90
N GLU A 97 5.82 -12.78 -17.43
CA GLU A 97 7.16 -13.37 -17.37
C GLU A 97 8.24 -12.58 -18.15
N ALA A 98 7.81 -11.81 -19.15
CA ALA A 98 8.67 -10.96 -19.96
C ALA A 98 8.99 -9.60 -19.30
N ALA A 99 8.44 -9.31 -18.12
CA ALA A 99 8.70 -8.05 -17.43
C ALA A 99 10.11 -8.02 -16.85
N GLU A 100 10.86 -6.96 -17.17
CA GLU A 100 12.21 -6.73 -16.67
C GLU A 100 12.25 -5.61 -15.63
N LEU A 101 13.09 -5.80 -14.60
CA LEU A 101 13.21 -4.85 -13.50
C LEU A 101 14.05 -3.64 -13.95
N ASP A 102 13.43 -2.47 -13.98
CA ASP A 102 14.09 -1.19 -14.23
C ASP A 102 14.41 -0.47 -12.91
N LEU A 103 15.55 0.23 -12.86
CA LEU A 103 15.98 0.99 -11.67
C LEU A 103 15.01 2.12 -11.31
N SER A 104 14.26 2.66 -12.27
CA SER A 104 13.22 3.66 -12.02
C SER A 104 12.09 3.12 -11.15
N PHE A 105 11.87 1.81 -11.09
CA PHE A 105 10.84 1.19 -10.25
C PHE A 105 11.18 1.24 -8.76
N THR A 106 12.47 1.41 -8.41
CA THR A 106 12.94 1.56 -7.03
C THR A 106 13.28 3.01 -6.69
N ARG A 107 12.90 3.97 -7.54
CA ARG A 107 12.98 5.40 -7.22
C ARG A 107 11.89 5.75 -6.20
N GLY A 108 12.27 6.55 -5.21
CA GLY A 108 11.34 7.16 -4.26
C GLY A 108 10.33 8.05 -4.99
N ILE A 109 9.09 8.04 -4.53
CA ILE A 109 8.02 8.92 -5.04
C ILE A 109 7.63 9.95 -3.97
N SER A 110 7.11 11.09 -4.42
CA SER A 110 6.68 12.15 -3.51
C SER A 110 5.44 11.74 -2.70
N ASP A 111 5.19 12.42 -1.58
CA ASP A 111 3.96 12.20 -0.80
C ASP A 111 2.70 12.46 -1.66
N MET A 112 2.75 13.41 -2.59
CA MET A 112 1.68 13.65 -3.55
C MET A 112 1.47 12.47 -4.51
N ASP A 113 2.56 11.86 -5.00
CA ASP A 113 2.46 10.67 -5.86
C ASP A 113 1.90 9.47 -5.10
N VAL A 114 2.21 9.33 -3.80
CA VAL A 114 1.60 8.31 -2.94
C VAL A 114 0.09 8.50 -2.87
N LEU A 115 -0.38 9.74 -2.67
CA LEU A 115 -1.81 10.06 -2.64
C LEU A 115 -2.48 9.82 -4.00
N ILE A 116 -1.85 10.22 -5.09
CA ILE A 116 -2.34 9.93 -6.46
C ILE A 116 -2.47 8.42 -6.67
N ARG A 117 -1.49 7.64 -6.20
CA ARG A 117 -1.56 6.17 -6.27
C ARG A 117 -2.69 5.59 -5.43
N MET A 118 -2.98 6.18 -4.27
CA MET A 118 -4.11 5.80 -3.43
C MET A 118 -5.45 6.08 -4.14
N GLU A 119 -5.63 7.27 -4.70
CA GLU A 119 -6.83 7.63 -5.47
C GLU A 119 -7.03 6.71 -6.68
N ASN A 120 -5.96 6.44 -7.43
CA ASN A 120 -6.01 5.48 -8.54
C ASN A 120 -6.42 4.07 -8.06
N ALA A 121 -5.97 3.64 -6.88
CA ALA A 121 -6.37 2.35 -6.31
C ALA A 121 -7.86 2.33 -5.92
N THR A 122 -8.37 3.42 -5.34
CA THR A 122 -9.80 3.59 -5.02
C THR A 122 -10.65 3.53 -6.29
N LYS A 123 -10.27 4.30 -7.31
CA LYS A 123 -10.94 4.34 -8.62
C LYS A 123 -11.00 2.97 -9.27
N MET A 124 -9.86 2.28 -9.35
CA MET A 124 -9.79 0.93 -9.92
C MET A 124 -10.63 -0.09 -9.14
N ARG A 125 -10.73 0.06 -7.82
CA ARG A 125 -11.61 -0.78 -6.99
C ARG A 125 -13.09 -0.52 -7.29
N ALA A 126 -13.51 0.75 -7.34
CA ALA A 126 -14.88 1.12 -7.65
C ALA A 126 -15.32 0.59 -9.03
N LEU A 127 -14.44 0.71 -10.04
CA LEU A 127 -14.68 0.16 -11.37
C LEU A 127 -14.86 -1.37 -11.36
N ARG A 128 -14.04 -2.11 -10.60
CA ARG A 128 -14.15 -3.57 -10.46
C ARG A 128 -15.42 -4.02 -9.75
N GLU A 129 -15.93 -3.20 -8.84
CA GLU A 129 -17.16 -3.45 -8.08
C GLU A 129 -18.42 -2.95 -8.83
N GLY A 130 -18.29 -2.45 -10.06
CA GLY A 130 -19.41 -1.94 -10.86
C GLY A 130 -19.97 -0.60 -10.37
N ARG A 131 -19.31 0.07 -9.42
CA ARG A 131 -19.70 1.36 -8.84
C ARG A 131 -19.06 2.52 -9.62
N ALA A 132 -19.21 2.54 -10.94
CA ALA A 132 -18.55 3.50 -11.81
C ALA A 132 -18.94 4.97 -11.51
N GLY A 133 -20.12 5.23 -10.94
CA GLY A 133 -20.55 6.58 -10.54
C GLY A 133 -19.78 7.16 -9.34
N GLU A 134 -19.05 6.33 -8.59
CA GLU A 134 -18.22 6.73 -7.45
C GLU A 134 -16.73 6.80 -7.82
N ALA A 135 -16.38 6.49 -9.07
CA ALA A 135 -15.02 6.50 -9.60
C ALA A 135 -14.65 7.92 -10.07
N VAL A 136 -14.35 8.82 -9.12
CA VAL A 136 -13.84 10.16 -9.45
C VAL A 136 -12.41 10.06 -9.98
#